data_AF-A0A831JQS1-F1
#
_entry.id   AF-A0A831JQS1-F1
#
_cell.length_a   1.000
_cell.length_b   1.000
_cell.length_c   1.000
_cell.angle_alpha   90.00
_cell.angle_beta   90.00
_cell.angle_gamma   90.00
#
_symmetry.space_group_name_H-M   'P 1'
#
loop_
_entity.id
_entity.type
_entity.pdbx_description
1 polymer ?
#
loop_
_entity_poly.entity_id
_entity_poly.type
_entity_poly.pdbx_seq_one_letter_code
_entity_poly.pdbx_strand_id
1 'polypeptide(L)'
;VTADAAGLCLKSGNAVILRGGSDAINSNIAISSILTEAAYEAGIPEGAIQLIENTDREEVNRMMKLNGLIDLIIPRGGASLIKNVIENSTVPVIETGVGNCHIFVDETAKFNMAKDIIVNAKVQRPGVCNAVETVLVHKSIAKEFLPLMVEELTSLGVEIRGCQITKEICPQVKEATDKDWETEYLDLILAVKVVDGIEEALDHISKYSTGHSESIITENYENAMMFLKSVDSAAVYVNASTRFTDGGEFGFGAEIGISTQKMHARGPMGLEELTTYKYVILGSGQIRK
;
A
#
# COMPACT_ATOMS: atom_id res chain seq x y z
N VAL A 1 12.83 -9.35 1.58
CA VAL A 1 13.02 -8.46 0.42
C VAL A 1 14.02 -9.03 -0.58
N THR A 2 15.30 -9.21 -0.24
CA THR A 2 16.34 -9.70 -1.19
C THR A 2 15.95 -11.02 -1.87
N ALA A 3 15.56 -12.03 -1.10
CA ALA A 3 15.12 -13.32 -1.64
C ALA A 3 13.81 -13.21 -2.42
N ASP A 4 12.82 -12.50 -1.87
CA ASP A 4 11.48 -12.36 -2.49
C ASP A 4 11.57 -11.66 -3.85
N ALA A 5 12.35 -10.58 -3.93
CA ALA A 5 12.57 -9.84 -5.17
C ALA A 5 13.29 -10.68 -6.21
N ALA A 6 14.36 -11.39 -5.82
CA ALA A 6 15.06 -12.29 -6.71
C ALA A 6 14.16 -13.41 -7.24
N GLY A 7 13.38 -14.05 -6.36
CA GLY A 7 12.45 -15.10 -6.72
C GLY A 7 11.39 -14.65 -7.72
N LEU A 8 10.73 -13.52 -7.46
CA LEU A 8 9.71 -12.95 -8.34
C LEU A 8 10.28 -12.52 -9.69
N CYS A 9 11.42 -11.81 -9.70
CA CYS A 9 12.08 -11.38 -10.93
C CYS A 9 12.48 -12.58 -11.79
N LEU A 10 13.17 -13.57 -11.24
CA LEU A 10 13.57 -14.75 -12.00
C LEU A 10 12.35 -15.52 -12.53
N LYS A 11 11.32 -15.68 -11.71
CA LYS A 11 10.11 -16.41 -12.10
C LYS A 11 9.35 -15.72 -13.23
N SER A 12 9.39 -14.40 -13.29
CA SER A 12 8.81 -13.58 -14.36
C SER A 12 9.74 -13.39 -15.58
N GLY A 13 10.93 -14.01 -15.56
CA GLY A 13 11.90 -13.94 -16.66
C GLY A 13 12.76 -12.68 -16.69
N ASN A 14 12.84 -11.96 -15.57
CA ASN A 14 13.61 -10.74 -15.41
C ASN A 14 14.95 -11.00 -14.72
N ALA A 15 16.02 -10.34 -15.19
CA ALA A 15 17.22 -10.15 -14.39
C ALA A 15 16.95 -9.13 -13.27
N VAL A 16 17.72 -9.20 -12.18
CA VAL A 16 17.54 -8.33 -11.02
C VAL A 16 18.87 -7.73 -10.54
N ILE A 17 18.84 -6.44 -10.26
CA ILE A 17 19.91 -5.71 -9.56
C ILE A 17 19.37 -5.30 -8.19
N LEU A 18 19.95 -5.88 -7.14
CA LEU A 18 19.56 -5.69 -5.76
C LEU A 18 20.45 -4.63 -5.13
N ARG A 19 19.83 -3.66 -4.44
CA ARG A 19 20.54 -2.66 -3.63
C ARG A 19 19.83 -2.56 -2.28
N GLY A 20 20.45 -3.15 -1.26
CA GLY A 20 19.93 -3.14 0.11
C GLY A 20 20.40 -1.95 0.96
N GLY A 21 19.86 -1.84 2.18
CA GLY A 21 20.38 -0.91 3.18
C GLY A 21 21.74 -1.37 3.74
N SER A 22 22.54 -0.42 4.22
CA SER A 22 23.83 -0.67 4.88
C SER A 22 23.71 -1.63 6.05
N ASP A 23 22.61 -1.52 6.80
CA ASP A 23 22.42 -2.22 8.07
C ASP A 23 22.16 -3.72 7.85
N ALA A 24 21.80 -4.12 6.63
CA ALA A 24 21.53 -5.50 6.24
C ALA A 24 22.56 -6.05 5.22
N ILE A 25 23.67 -5.35 4.98
CA ILE A 25 24.59 -5.69 3.87
C ILE A 25 25.14 -7.12 3.97
N ASN A 26 25.61 -7.54 5.15
CA ASN A 26 26.16 -8.88 5.35
C ASN A 26 25.13 -9.98 5.09
N SER A 27 23.89 -9.77 5.53
CA SER A 27 22.78 -10.70 5.29
C SER A 27 22.42 -10.74 3.80
N ASN A 28 22.41 -9.59 3.13
CA ASN A 28 22.11 -9.50 1.70
C ASN A 28 23.17 -10.22 0.86
N ILE A 29 24.46 -10.07 1.19
CA ILE A 29 25.57 -10.77 0.52
C ILE A 29 25.39 -12.29 0.67
N ALA A 30 25.17 -12.77 1.90
CA ALA A 30 25.01 -14.21 2.15
C ALA A 30 23.81 -14.79 1.38
N ILE A 31 22.66 -14.13 1.44
CA ILE A 31 21.44 -14.56 0.74
C ILE A 31 21.64 -14.52 -0.78
N SER A 32 22.14 -13.40 -1.32
CA SER A 32 22.34 -13.24 -2.75
C SER A 32 23.34 -14.27 -3.29
N SER A 33 24.44 -14.55 -2.56
CA SER A 33 25.43 -15.53 -2.99
C SER A 33 24.81 -16.92 -3.19
N ILE A 34 24.03 -17.39 -2.22
CA ILE A 34 23.37 -18.70 -2.28
C ILE A 34 22.35 -18.75 -3.43
N LEU A 35 21.55 -17.69 -3.60
CA LEU A 35 20.56 -17.62 -4.68
C LEU A 35 21.22 -17.60 -6.06
N THR A 36 22.32 -16.85 -6.19
CA THR A 36 23.09 -16.72 -7.42
C THR A 36 23.71 -18.07 -7.81
N GLU A 37 24.36 -18.76 -6.88
CA GLU A 37 24.96 -20.09 -7.10
C GLU A 37 23.89 -21.10 -7.58
N ALA A 38 22.78 -21.20 -6.85
CA ALA A 38 21.69 -22.10 -7.20
C ALA A 38 21.04 -21.76 -8.56
N ALA A 39 20.90 -20.47 -8.89
CA ALA A 39 20.35 -20.04 -10.17
C ALA A 39 21.25 -20.47 -11.34
N TYR A 40 22.57 -20.30 -11.20
CA TYR A 40 23.52 -20.68 -12.24
C TYR A 40 23.60 -22.20 -12.44
N GLU A 41 23.58 -22.97 -11.35
CA GLU A 41 23.49 -24.44 -11.42
C GLU A 41 22.21 -24.91 -12.15
N ALA A 42 21.11 -24.17 -12.00
CA ALA A 42 19.86 -24.43 -12.71
C ALA A 42 19.85 -23.97 -14.18
N GLY A 43 20.94 -23.37 -14.67
CA GLY A 43 21.09 -22.92 -16.06
C GLY A 43 20.65 -21.48 -16.33
N ILE A 44 20.40 -20.68 -15.29
CA ILE A 44 20.15 -19.25 -15.44
C ILE A 44 21.48 -18.55 -15.83
N PRO A 45 21.48 -17.60 -16.80
CA PRO A 45 22.70 -16.93 -17.22
C PRO A 45 23.43 -16.20 -16.10
N GLU A 46 24.77 -16.21 -16.16
CA GLU A 46 25.61 -15.41 -15.28
C GLU A 46 25.25 -13.92 -15.38
N GLY A 47 25.14 -13.26 -14.22
CA GLY A 47 24.74 -11.86 -14.09
C GLY A 47 23.23 -11.63 -13.99
N ALA A 48 22.39 -12.68 -14.01
CA ALA A 48 20.95 -12.53 -13.85
C ALA A 48 20.52 -12.05 -12.44
N ILE A 49 21.32 -12.33 -11.40
CA ILE A 49 21.13 -11.82 -10.05
C ILE A 49 22.40 -11.08 -9.65
N GLN A 50 22.30 -9.78 -9.41
CA GLN A 50 23.43 -8.93 -9.00
C GLN A 50 23.08 -8.21 -7.71
N LEU A 51 24.04 -8.11 -6.79
CA LEU A 51 23.94 -7.31 -5.57
C LEU A 51 24.97 -6.18 -5.64
N ILE A 52 24.52 -4.94 -5.45
CA ILE A 52 25.44 -3.82 -5.24
C ILE A 52 25.91 -3.86 -3.79
N GLU A 53 27.16 -4.28 -3.58
CA GLU A 53 27.76 -4.36 -2.25
C GLU A 53 28.18 -3.00 -1.68
N ASN A 54 28.46 -2.04 -2.56
CA ASN A 54 28.75 -0.67 -2.15
C ASN A 54 27.48 -0.01 -1.57
N THR A 55 27.55 0.34 -0.28
CA THR A 55 26.43 0.89 0.48
C THR A 55 26.26 2.40 0.31
N ASP A 56 27.13 3.05 -0.45
CA ASP A 56 26.98 4.47 -0.77
C ASP A 56 25.61 4.76 -1.41
N ARG A 57 25.02 5.89 -1.03
CA ARG A 57 23.76 6.37 -1.62
C ARG A 57 23.96 6.83 -3.06
N GLU A 58 25.18 7.18 -3.46
CA GLU A 58 25.50 7.53 -4.84
C GLU A 58 25.17 6.40 -5.82
N GLU A 59 25.27 5.14 -5.42
CA GLU A 59 24.92 4.00 -6.29
C GLU A 59 23.43 3.99 -6.66
N VAL A 60 22.54 4.39 -5.73
CA VAL A 60 21.11 4.55 -6.04
C VAL A 60 20.91 5.65 -7.07
N ASN A 61 21.64 6.77 -6.95
CA ASN A 61 21.58 7.87 -7.90
C ASN A 61 22.06 7.47 -9.29
N ARG A 62 23.07 6.60 -9.37
CA ARG A 62 23.54 6.06 -10.65
C ARG A 62 22.47 5.15 -11.26
N MET A 63 21.92 4.19 -10.50
CA MET A 63 20.88 3.26 -10.97
C MET A 63 19.68 3.99 -11.60
N MET A 64 19.21 5.05 -10.94
CA MET A 64 18.11 5.91 -11.40
C MET A 64 18.29 6.51 -12.79
N LYS A 65 19.52 6.54 -13.30
CA LYS A 65 19.89 7.15 -14.59
C LYS A 65 20.36 6.14 -15.65
N LEU A 66 20.35 4.84 -15.34
CA LEU A 66 20.80 3.77 -16.25
C LEU A 66 19.72 3.35 -17.27
N ASN A 67 19.14 4.33 -17.97
CA ASN A 67 18.15 4.07 -19.03
C ASN A 67 18.74 3.14 -20.11
N GLY A 68 17.94 2.19 -20.58
CA GLY A 68 18.36 1.20 -21.58
C GLY A 68 19.18 0.03 -21.00
N LEU A 69 19.51 0.07 -19.71
CA LEU A 69 20.08 -1.06 -18.96
C LEU A 69 19.14 -1.55 -17.86
N ILE A 70 18.43 -0.62 -17.22
CA ILE A 70 17.37 -0.90 -16.24
C ILE A 70 16.05 -0.44 -16.85
N ASP A 71 15.09 -1.36 -16.96
CA ASP A 71 13.75 -1.07 -17.46
C ASP A 71 12.81 -0.55 -16.38
N LEU A 72 13.04 -0.94 -15.12
CA LEU A 72 12.16 -0.63 -14.00
C LEU A 72 12.94 -0.57 -12.67
N ILE A 73 12.61 0.44 -11.84
CA ILE A 73 13.05 0.55 -10.45
C ILE A 73 11.84 0.46 -9.52
N ILE A 74 11.93 -0.39 -8.50
CA ILE A 74 10.91 -0.53 -7.45
C ILE A 74 11.55 -0.17 -6.10
N PRO A 75 11.41 1.09 -5.63
CA PRO A 75 11.91 1.46 -4.32
C PRO A 75 11.06 0.81 -3.22
N ARG A 76 11.74 0.21 -2.25
CA ARG A 76 11.14 -0.33 -1.02
C ARG A 76 11.85 0.25 0.18
N GLY A 77 11.12 0.87 1.10
CA GLY A 77 11.67 1.50 2.29
C GLY A 77 10.81 2.67 2.78
N GLY A 78 11.41 3.59 3.53
CA GLY A 78 10.69 4.76 4.04
C GLY A 78 10.35 5.79 2.96
N ALA A 79 9.37 6.63 3.27
CA ALA A 79 8.83 7.65 2.36
C ALA A 79 9.90 8.58 1.76
N SER A 80 10.97 8.90 2.50
CA SER A 80 12.05 9.76 2.00
C SER A 80 12.87 9.12 0.86
N LEU A 81 13.12 7.81 0.93
CA LEU A 81 13.79 7.07 -0.13
C LEU A 81 12.91 6.99 -1.37
N ILE A 82 11.64 6.61 -1.17
CA ILE A 82 10.65 6.48 -2.24
C ILE A 82 10.50 7.82 -2.98
N LYS A 83 10.30 8.91 -2.24
CA LYS A 83 10.21 10.27 -2.78
C LYS A 83 11.47 10.66 -3.59
N ASN A 84 12.66 10.41 -3.03
CA ASN A 84 13.90 10.69 -3.74
C ASN A 84 13.98 9.93 -5.07
N VAL A 85 13.55 8.66 -5.10
CA VAL A 85 13.57 7.85 -6.32
C VAL A 85 12.58 8.36 -7.36
N ILE A 86 11.35 8.70 -6.94
CA ILE A 86 10.32 9.22 -7.85
C ILE A 86 10.73 10.57 -8.45
N GLU A 87 11.27 11.48 -7.65
CA GLU A 87 11.61 12.82 -8.09
C GLU A 87 12.86 12.85 -8.99
N ASN A 88 13.77 11.87 -8.84
CA ASN A 88 15.07 11.91 -9.50
C ASN A 88 15.28 10.80 -10.54
N SER A 89 14.44 9.77 -10.64
CA SER A 89 14.65 8.71 -11.63
C SER A 89 14.27 9.15 -13.04
N THR A 90 15.12 8.80 -14.02
CA THR A 90 14.74 8.82 -15.43
C THR A 90 14.31 7.44 -15.93
N VAL A 91 14.76 6.39 -15.24
CA VAL A 91 14.27 5.02 -15.44
C VAL A 91 12.84 4.94 -14.90
N PRO A 92 11.90 4.23 -15.55
CA PRO A 92 10.56 4.03 -15.03
C PRO A 92 10.56 3.53 -13.57
N VAL A 93 9.67 4.09 -12.75
CA VAL A 93 9.56 3.76 -11.32
C VAL A 93 8.15 3.32 -11.02
N ILE A 94 8.01 2.19 -10.33
CA ILE A 94 6.75 1.84 -9.66
C ILE A 94 6.90 2.10 -8.18
N GLU A 95 6.20 3.13 -7.72
CA GLU A 95 6.12 3.51 -6.31
C GLU A 95 5.30 2.49 -5.52
N THR A 96 5.81 2.14 -4.33
CA THR A 96 5.11 1.32 -3.35
C THR A 96 5.37 1.87 -1.96
N GLY A 97 4.44 1.69 -1.01
CA GLY A 97 4.75 1.82 0.42
C GLY A 97 4.39 3.14 1.10
N VAL A 98 3.36 3.85 0.64
CA VAL A 98 2.69 4.89 1.43
C VAL A 98 1.19 4.60 1.43
N GLY A 99 0.58 4.48 2.62
CA GLY A 99 -0.84 4.21 2.74
C GLY A 99 -1.53 4.92 3.91
N ASN A 100 -1.98 6.13 3.65
CA ASN A 100 -2.94 6.81 4.52
C ASN A 100 -4.35 6.28 4.22
N CYS A 101 -4.68 5.14 4.82
CA CYS A 101 -5.90 4.38 4.55
C CYS A 101 -7.06 4.85 5.44
N HIS A 102 -8.28 4.86 4.89
CA HIS A 102 -9.49 5.28 5.59
C HIS A 102 -10.54 4.17 5.67
N ILE A 103 -11.35 4.25 6.72
CA ILE A 103 -12.59 3.51 6.85
C ILE A 103 -13.72 4.49 7.12
N PHE A 104 -14.77 4.48 6.30
CA PHE A 104 -16.01 5.21 6.53
C PHE A 104 -17.08 4.30 7.13
N VAL A 105 -17.58 4.64 8.31
CA VAL A 105 -18.71 3.97 8.98
C VAL A 105 -19.98 4.75 8.69
N ASP A 106 -20.79 4.19 7.79
CA ASP A 106 -22.03 4.78 7.30
C ASP A 106 -23.16 4.71 8.33
N GLU A 107 -24.22 5.51 8.14
CA GLU A 107 -25.36 5.55 9.08
C GLU A 107 -26.08 4.21 9.26
N THR A 108 -26.00 3.33 8.26
CA THR A 108 -26.65 2.02 8.28
C THR A 108 -25.72 0.89 8.76
N ALA A 109 -24.48 1.21 9.15
CA ALA A 109 -23.50 0.21 9.54
C ALA A 109 -23.92 -0.61 10.77
N LYS A 110 -23.70 -1.92 10.74
CA LYS A 110 -23.80 -2.77 11.93
C LYS A 110 -22.60 -2.51 12.85
N PHE A 111 -22.84 -2.01 14.06
CA PHE A 111 -21.77 -1.58 14.97
C PHE A 111 -20.75 -2.68 15.31
N ASN A 112 -21.20 -3.91 15.54
CA ASN A 112 -20.27 -5.01 15.85
C ASN A 112 -19.33 -5.29 14.66
N MET A 113 -19.89 -5.34 13.44
CA MET A 113 -19.09 -5.52 12.22
C MET A 113 -18.12 -4.36 12.02
N ALA A 114 -18.59 -3.12 12.23
CA ALA A 114 -17.75 -1.93 12.11
C ALA A 114 -16.56 -1.97 13.10
N LYS A 115 -16.85 -2.28 14.36
CA LYS A 115 -15.83 -2.42 15.41
C LYS A 115 -14.79 -3.49 15.06
N ASP A 116 -15.24 -4.69 14.70
CA ASP A 116 -14.35 -5.82 14.41
C ASP A 116 -13.45 -5.54 13.20
N ILE A 117 -14.01 -4.92 12.15
CA ILE A 117 -13.24 -4.51 10.97
C ILE A 117 -12.20 -3.45 11.31
N ILE A 118 -12.57 -2.41 12.07
CA ILE A 118 -11.64 -1.32 12.43
C ILE A 118 -10.52 -1.84 13.32
N VAL A 119 -10.84 -2.67 14.32
CA VAL A 119 -9.84 -3.31 15.19
C VAL A 119 -8.88 -4.15 14.36
N ASN A 120 -9.39 -4.99 13.45
CA ASN A 120 -8.54 -5.77 12.56
C ASN A 120 -7.65 -4.86 11.69
N ALA A 121 -8.24 -3.80 11.11
CA ALA A 121 -7.54 -2.90 10.22
C ALA A 121 -6.41 -2.11 10.90
N LYS A 122 -6.54 -1.78 12.19
CA LYS A 122 -5.54 -1.00 12.94
C LYS A 122 -4.54 -1.88 13.69
N VAL A 123 -5.03 -2.89 14.42
CA VAL A 123 -4.27 -3.57 15.49
C VAL A 123 -3.55 -4.82 14.99
N GLN A 124 -4.04 -5.49 13.93
CA GLN A 124 -3.46 -6.74 13.46
C GLN A 124 -1.98 -6.58 13.09
N ARG A 125 -1.64 -5.50 12.38
CA ARG A 125 -0.27 -5.16 12.00
C ARG A 125 -0.16 -3.64 11.77
N PRO A 126 0.10 -2.83 12.82
CA PRO A 126 0.08 -1.37 12.69
C PRO A 126 1.23 -0.82 11.84
N GLY A 127 2.37 -1.52 11.76
CA GLY A 127 3.57 -1.08 11.03
C GLY A 127 3.58 -1.39 9.53
N VAL A 128 2.42 -1.57 8.88
CA VAL A 128 2.32 -1.75 7.42
C VAL A 128 1.39 -0.74 6.78
N CYS A 129 1.64 -0.42 5.51
CA CYS A 129 0.97 0.65 4.77
C CYS A 129 -0.52 0.42 4.49
N ASN A 130 -1.08 -0.78 4.70
CA ASN A 130 -2.52 -1.00 4.55
C ASN A 130 -3.28 -1.01 5.89
N ALA A 131 -2.61 -0.63 7.00
CA ALA A 131 -3.29 -0.37 8.26
C ALA A 131 -4.16 0.89 8.13
N VAL A 132 -5.34 0.89 8.73
CA VAL A 132 -6.18 2.10 8.76
C VAL A 132 -5.51 3.18 9.60
N GLU A 133 -5.52 4.42 9.10
CA GLU A 133 -4.95 5.58 9.79
C GLU A 133 -6.02 6.60 10.18
N THR A 134 -7.13 6.64 9.42
CA THR A 134 -8.28 7.51 9.72
C THR A 134 -9.60 6.75 9.66
N VAL A 135 -10.46 6.93 10.67
CA VAL A 135 -11.86 6.48 10.65
C VAL A 135 -12.80 7.68 10.54
N LEU A 136 -13.68 7.63 9.54
CA LEU A 136 -14.75 8.60 9.33
C LEU A 136 -16.06 7.99 9.85
N VAL A 137 -16.79 8.70 10.70
CA VAL A 137 -18.04 8.19 11.30
C VAL A 137 -19.19 9.10 10.94
N HIS A 138 -20.27 8.54 10.40
CA HIS A 138 -21.47 9.30 10.08
C HIS A 138 -22.09 9.93 11.35
N LYS A 139 -22.46 11.21 11.29
CA LYS A 139 -22.96 11.98 12.45
C LYS A 139 -24.16 11.36 13.16
N SER A 140 -25.06 10.69 12.42
CA SER A 140 -26.30 10.12 12.97
C SER A 140 -26.04 8.99 13.95
N ILE A 141 -24.95 8.23 13.78
CA ILE A 141 -24.56 7.11 14.64
C ILE A 141 -23.44 7.46 15.62
N ALA A 142 -22.79 8.62 15.46
CA ALA A 142 -21.56 8.97 16.18
C ALA A 142 -21.71 8.87 17.72
N LYS A 143 -22.84 9.30 18.28
CA LYS A 143 -23.07 9.27 19.74
C LYS A 143 -23.15 7.85 20.32
N GLU A 144 -23.62 6.89 19.53
CA GLU A 144 -23.81 5.51 19.97
C GLU A 144 -22.59 4.65 19.62
N PHE A 145 -22.01 4.87 18.44
CA PHE A 145 -20.91 4.06 17.94
C PHE A 145 -19.54 4.48 18.49
N LEU A 146 -19.24 5.78 18.59
CA LEU A 146 -17.90 6.25 19.00
C LEU A 146 -17.50 5.74 20.39
N PRO A 147 -18.34 5.77 21.44
CA PRO A 147 -17.94 5.26 22.74
C PRO A 147 -17.54 3.77 22.70
N LEU A 148 -18.29 2.95 21.97
CA LEU A 148 -18.02 1.51 21.81
C LEU A 148 -16.69 1.26 21.09
N MET A 149 -16.43 2.00 20.01
CA MET A 149 -15.20 1.87 19.23
C MET A 149 -13.99 2.37 20.02
N VAL A 150 -14.11 3.52 20.68
CA VAL A 150 -13.02 4.16 21.44
C VAL A 150 -12.62 3.30 22.63
N GLU A 151 -13.58 2.76 23.38
CA GLU A 151 -13.32 1.87 24.51
C GLU A 151 -12.51 0.63 24.08
N GLU A 152 -12.96 -0.06 23.04
CA GLU A 152 -12.29 -1.26 22.52
C GLU A 152 -10.85 -0.95 22.06
N LEU A 153 -10.68 0.05 21.19
CA LEU A 153 -9.37 0.40 20.64
C LEU A 153 -8.39 0.88 21.72
N THR A 154 -8.87 1.66 22.68
CA THR A 154 -8.03 2.15 23.81
C THR A 154 -7.61 0.98 24.70
N SER A 155 -8.47 -0.01 24.92
CA SER A 155 -8.14 -1.22 25.68
C SER A 155 -7.02 -2.05 25.02
N LEU A 156 -6.88 -1.93 23.69
CA LEU A 156 -5.82 -2.54 22.89
C LEU A 156 -4.57 -1.65 22.74
N GLY A 157 -4.54 -0.51 23.43
CA GLY A 157 -3.40 0.41 23.45
C GLY A 157 -3.37 1.43 22.30
N VAL A 158 -4.45 1.59 21.55
CA VAL A 158 -4.52 2.58 20.46
C VAL A 158 -4.74 3.98 21.02
N GLU A 159 -3.85 4.91 20.65
CA GLU A 159 -4.05 6.34 20.86
C GLU A 159 -5.02 6.90 19.83
N ILE A 160 -6.13 7.47 20.28
CA ILE A 160 -7.15 8.05 19.40
C ILE A 160 -7.04 9.58 19.39
N ARG A 161 -7.03 10.15 18.19
CA ARG A 161 -7.03 11.60 17.92
C ARG A 161 -8.33 11.98 17.22
N GLY A 162 -9.21 12.66 17.91
CA GLY A 162 -10.56 12.99 17.43
C GLY A 162 -10.71 14.44 16.99
N CYS A 163 -11.56 14.70 15.99
CA CYS A 163 -12.07 16.05 15.74
C CYS A 163 -12.89 16.57 16.94
N GLN A 164 -13.27 17.84 16.92
CA GLN A 164 -14.01 18.48 18.02
C GLN A 164 -15.27 17.70 18.45
N ILE A 165 -16.07 17.22 17.49
CA ILE A 165 -17.27 16.42 17.77
C ILE A 165 -16.90 15.08 18.42
N THR A 166 -15.87 14.40 17.91
CA THR A 166 -15.38 13.15 18.51
C THR A 166 -14.94 13.37 19.95
N LYS A 167 -14.25 14.46 20.25
CA LYS A 167 -13.78 14.82 21.59
C LYS A 167 -14.91 15.20 22.54
N GLU A 168 -15.96 15.85 22.04
CA GLU A 168 -17.17 16.13 22.82
C GLU A 168 -17.91 14.86 23.22
N ILE A 169 -17.96 13.85 22.34
CA ILE A 169 -18.62 12.55 22.60
C ILE A 169 -17.74 11.65 23.47
N CYS A 170 -16.42 11.66 23.26
CA CYS A 170 -15.44 10.84 23.98
C CYS A 170 -14.32 11.74 24.56
N PRO A 171 -14.50 12.35 25.74
CA PRO A 171 -13.55 13.32 26.31
C PRO A 171 -12.13 12.81 26.56
N GLN A 172 -11.93 11.49 26.58
CA GLN A 172 -10.63 10.84 26.76
C GLN A 172 -9.72 10.87 25.53
N VAL A 173 -10.26 11.14 24.33
CA VAL A 173 -9.46 11.17 23.09
C VAL A 173 -8.61 12.44 23.03
N LYS A 174 -7.46 12.37 22.35
CA LYS A 174 -6.66 13.55 22.04
C LYS A 174 -7.34 14.38 20.96
N GLU A 175 -7.05 15.67 20.92
CA GLU A 175 -7.53 16.54 19.86
C GLU A 175 -6.71 16.32 18.59
N ALA A 176 -7.38 16.06 17.47
CA ALA A 176 -6.76 15.97 16.17
C ALA A 176 -6.46 17.37 15.61
N THR A 177 -5.36 17.47 14.89
CA THR A 177 -4.94 18.66 14.13
C THR A 177 -5.08 18.39 12.63
N ASP A 178 -4.98 19.42 11.79
CA ASP A 178 -5.04 19.24 10.34
C ASP A 178 -3.97 18.27 9.81
N LYS A 179 -2.82 18.20 10.48
CA LYS A 179 -1.73 17.29 10.13
C LYS A 179 -2.10 15.83 10.36
N ASP A 180 -2.96 15.53 11.32
CA ASP A 180 -3.36 14.15 11.63
C ASP A 180 -4.08 13.49 10.45
N TRP A 181 -4.86 14.25 9.68
CA TRP A 181 -5.55 13.74 8.49
C TRP A 181 -4.60 13.36 7.35
N GLU A 182 -3.41 13.95 7.32
CA GLU A 182 -2.38 13.71 6.28
C GLU A 182 -1.35 12.65 6.70
N THR A 183 -1.39 12.19 7.94
CA THR A 183 -0.30 11.40 8.54
C THR A 183 -0.58 9.91 8.46
N GLU A 184 0.32 9.18 7.78
CA GLU A 184 0.49 7.74 7.99
C GLU A 184 1.29 7.53 9.28
N TYR A 185 0.70 6.90 10.30
CA TYR A 185 1.29 6.77 11.63
C TYR A 185 2.21 5.55 11.73
N LEU A 186 1.86 4.44 11.08
CA LEU A 186 2.54 3.14 11.18
C LEU A 186 2.70 2.64 12.64
N ASP A 187 1.76 3.03 13.50
CA ASP A 187 1.75 2.74 14.93
C ASP A 187 0.30 2.53 15.42
N LEU A 188 0.12 2.19 16.70
CA LEU A 188 -1.17 2.16 17.37
C LEU A 188 -1.70 3.58 17.65
N ILE A 189 -1.82 4.37 16.59
CA ILE A 189 -2.42 5.71 16.57
C ILE A 189 -3.50 5.71 15.49
N LEU A 190 -4.66 6.32 15.79
CA LEU A 190 -5.79 6.41 14.86
C LEU A 190 -6.45 7.78 14.94
N ALA A 191 -6.62 8.44 13.78
CA ALA A 191 -7.40 9.65 13.67
C ALA A 191 -8.90 9.33 13.48
N VAL A 192 -9.78 10.11 14.09
CA VAL A 192 -11.24 9.89 14.03
C VAL A 192 -11.98 11.19 13.76
N LYS A 193 -12.72 11.25 12.65
CA LYS A 193 -13.53 12.41 12.27
C LYS A 193 -14.99 12.03 12.12
N VAL A 194 -15.87 12.79 12.77
CA VAL A 194 -17.32 12.74 12.46
C VAL A 194 -17.58 13.54 11.19
N VAL A 195 -18.35 12.96 10.27
CA VAL A 195 -18.73 13.54 8.98
C VAL A 195 -20.25 13.57 8.80
N ASP A 196 -20.74 14.51 8.00
CA ASP A 196 -22.16 14.74 7.77
C ASP A 196 -22.86 13.63 6.98
N GLY A 197 -22.11 12.91 6.15
CA GLY A 197 -22.63 11.97 5.16
C GLY A 197 -21.53 11.33 4.31
N ILE A 198 -21.94 10.46 3.38
CA ILE A 198 -21.03 9.84 2.41
C ILE A 198 -20.32 10.87 1.52
N GLU A 199 -20.98 11.97 1.15
CA GLU A 199 -20.36 13.02 0.33
C GLU A 199 -19.15 13.65 1.02
N GLU A 200 -19.27 14.08 2.28
CA GLU A 200 -18.12 14.60 3.04
C GLU A 200 -17.05 13.51 3.26
N ALA A 201 -17.46 12.26 3.46
CA ALA A 201 -16.51 11.15 3.58
C ALA A 201 -15.66 10.98 2.31
N LEU A 202 -16.30 11.05 1.13
CA LEU A 202 -15.63 10.98 -0.15
C LEU A 202 -14.72 12.18 -0.39
N ASP A 203 -15.15 13.39 -0.03
CA ASP A 203 -14.32 14.60 -0.14
C ASP A 203 -13.08 14.52 0.77
N HIS A 204 -13.24 13.99 1.98
CA HIS A 204 -12.13 13.78 2.91
C HIS A 204 -11.13 12.76 2.34
N ILE A 205 -11.62 11.60 1.90
CA ILE A 205 -10.78 10.55 1.30
C ILE A 205 -10.07 11.07 0.05
N SER A 206 -10.79 11.77 -0.84
CA SER A 206 -10.19 12.35 -2.05
C SER A 206 -9.08 13.36 -1.74
N LYS A 207 -9.14 14.03 -0.58
CA LYS A 207 -8.13 15.01 -0.17
C LYS A 207 -6.92 14.38 0.49
N TYR A 208 -7.13 13.35 1.32
CA TYR A 208 -6.12 12.86 2.26
C TYR A 208 -5.60 11.44 1.95
N SER A 209 -6.34 10.65 1.18
CA SER A 209 -5.90 9.33 0.74
C SER A 209 -4.62 9.42 -0.09
N THR A 210 -3.73 8.44 0.10
CA THR A 210 -2.58 8.21 -0.77
C THR A 210 -2.88 7.21 -1.89
N GLY A 211 -4.16 6.90 -2.11
CA GLY A 211 -4.62 6.01 -3.18
C GLY A 211 -4.38 4.53 -2.89
N HIS A 212 -4.17 4.14 -1.62
CA HIS A 212 -3.78 2.78 -1.24
C HIS A 212 -4.97 1.86 -0.99
N SER A 213 -5.71 2.05 0.11
CA SER A 213 -6.79 1.16 0.50
C SER A 213 -7.85 1.90 1.30
N GLU A 214 -9.09 1.82 0.85
CA GLU A 214 -10.19 2.57 1.44
C GLU A 214 -11.40 1.65 1.60
N SER A 215 -12.13 1.77 2.72
CA SER A 215 -13.27 0.91 2.99
C SER A 215 -14.50 1.71 3.42
N ILE A 216 -15.68 1.25 3.03
CA ILE A 216 -16.96 1.66 3.61
C ILE A 216 -17.56 0.49 4.38
N ILE A 217 -18.16 0.79 5.53
CA ILE A 217 -18.96 -0.16 6.31
C ILE A 217 -20.41 0.33 6.30
N THR A 218 -21.30 -0.40 5.65
CA THR A 218 -22.68 0.02 5.38
C THR A 218 -23.61 -1.18 5.10
N GLU A 219 -24.90 -1.04 5.39
CA GLU A 219 -25.96 -1.94 4.91
C GLU A 219 -26.76 -1.32 3.75
N ASN A 220 -26.43 -0.08 3.36
CA ASN A 220 -27.06 0.62 2.25
C ASN A 220 -26.33 0.29 0.94
N TYR A 221 -27.05 -0.38 0.04
CA TYR A 221 -26.54 -0.78 -1.27
C TYR A 221 -26.11 0.41 -2.15
N GLU A 222 -26.88 1.50 -2.15
CA GLU A 222 -26.58 2.67 -2.98
C GLU A 222 -25.31 3.38 -2.49
N ASN A 223 -25.15 3.52 -1.17
CA ASN A 223 -23.93 4.08 -0.56
C ASN A 223 -22.71 3.21 -0.86
N ALA A 224 -22.83 1.88 -0.74
CA ALA A 224 -21.75 0.95 -1.08
C ALA A 224 -21.29 1.11 -2.54
N MET A 225 -22.24 1.14 -3.48
CA MET A 225 -21.93 1.28 -4.90
C MET A 225 -21.39 2.67 -5.25
N MET A 226 -21.89 3.71 -4.61
CA MET A 226 -21.37 5.07 -4.76
C MET A 226 -19.92 5.16 -4.28
N PHE A 227 -19.59 4.57 -3.12
CA PHE A 227 -18.24 4.56 -2.59
C PHE A 227 -17.26 3.83 -3.51
N LEU A 228 -17.63 2.62 -3.96
CA LEU A 228 -16.82 1.81 -4.89
C LEU A 228 -16.53 2.55 -6.21
N LYS A 229 -17.48 3.34 -6.69
CA LYS A 229 -17.34 4.07 -7.96
C LYS A 229 -16.54 5.37 -7.81
N SER A 230 -16.66 6.04 -6.67
CA SER A 230 -16.10 7.38 -6.47
C SER A 230 -14.69 7.38 -5.89
N VAL A 231 -14.34 6.37 -5.10
CA VAL A 231 -13.01 6.30 -4.49
C VAL A 231 -11.99 5.76 -5.49
N ASP A 232 -10.95 6.56 -5.74
CA ASP A 232 -9.88 6.25 -6.67
C ASP A 232 -8.63 5.74 -5.95
N SER A 233 -8.72 4.52 -5.40
CA SER A 233 -7.61 3.83 -4.72
C SER A 233 -7.27 2.48 -5.35
N ALA A 234 -6.11 1.94 -5.03
CA ALA A 234 -5.66 0.65 -5.53
C ALA A 234 -6.57 -0.51 -5.11
N ALA A 235 -7.12 -0.44 -3.89
CA ALA A 235 -8.18 -1.33 -3.44
C ALA A 235 -9.29 -0.54 -2.72
N VAL A 236 -10.55 -0.83 -3.05
CA VAL A 236 -11.73 -0.22 -2.43
C VAL A 236 -12.65 -1.31 -1.93
N TYR A 237 -13.04 -1.23 -0.67
CA TYR A 237 -13.74 -2.29 0.05
C TYR A 237 -15.13 -1.87 0.50
N VAL A 238 -16.03 -2.85 0.60
CA VAL A 238 -17.31 -2.74 1.29
C VAL A 238 -17.34 -3.81 2.36
N ASN A 239 -17.58 -3.42 3.62
CA ASN A 239 -17.70 -4.32 4.76
C ASN A 239 -16.50 -5.28 4.93
N ALA A 240 -15.30 -4.81 4.62
CA ALA A 240 -14.06 -5.56 4.78
C ALA A 240 -12.90 -4.69 5.27
N SER A 241 -11.92 -5.33 5.89
CA SER A 241 -10.71 -4.69 6.40
C SER A 241 -9.77 -4.27 5.28
N THR A 242 -9.12 -3.12 5.42
CA THR A 242 -8.06 -2.66 4.51
C THR A 242 -6.84 -3.59 4.51
N ARG A 243 -6.70 -4.44 5.54
CA ARG A 243 -5.60 -5.42 5.67
C ARG A 243 -5.59 -6.49 4.58
N PHE A 244 -6.70 -6.66 3.86
CA PHE A 244 -6.77 -7.57 2.73
C PHE A 244 -5.99 -7.09 1.50
N THR A 245 -5.49 -5.85 1.46
CA THR A 245 -4.64 -5.38 0.35
C THR A 245 -3.25 -6.00 0.47
N ASP A 246 -3.14 -7.24 0.03
CA ASP A 246 -1.98 -8.12 0.11
C ASP A 246 -2.08 -9.17 -1.00
N GLY A 247 -0.98 -9.43 -1.70
CA GLY A 247 -0.95 -10.37 -2.83
C GLY A 247 -1.28 -11.80 -2.44
N GLY A 248 -0.96 -12.23 -1.22
CA GLY A 248 -1.36 -13.55 -0.70
C GLY A 248 -2.89 -13.65 -0.56
N GLU A 249 -3.50 -12.64 0.06
CA GLU A 249 -4.95 -12.56 0.25
C GLU A 249 -5.70 -12.41 -1.10
N PHE A 250 -5.10 -11.72 -2.07
CA PHE A 250 -5.67 -11.56 -3.41
C PHE A 250 -5.41 -12.76 -4.34
N GLY A 251 -4.71 -13.80 -3.87
CA GLY A 251 -4.47 -15.02 -4.63
C GLY A 251 -3.30 -14.98 -5.62
N PHE A 252 -2.44 -13.96 -5.55
CA PHE A 252 -1.20 -13.85 -6.33
C PHE A 252 -0.11 -14.77 -5.79
N GLY A 253 -0.26 -15.24 -4.54
CA GLY A 253 0.68 -16.13 -3.85
C GLY A 253 1.89 -15.39 -3.26
N ALA A 254 2.47 -14.46 -4.02
CA ALA A 254 3.53 -13.56 -3.57
C ALA A 254 3.42 -12.20 -4.25
N GLU A 255 3.99 -11.17 -3.62
CA GLU A 255 4.06 -9.81 -4.15
C GLU A 255 5.45 -9.19 -3.96
N ILE A 256 5.82 -8.28 -4.85
CA ILE A 256 6.98 -7.39 -4.65
C ILE A 256 6.61 -6.18 -3.77
N GLY A 257 5.35 -5.78 -3.83
CA GLY A 257 4.77 -4.66 -3.11
C GLY A 257 3.40 -4.25 -3.63
N ILE A 258 2.85 -3.20 -3.03
CA ILE A 258 1.57 -2.60 -3.44
C ILE A 258 1.84 -1.30 -4.18
N SER A 259 1.45 -1.21 -5.44
CA SER A 259 1.50 0.05 -6.18
C SER A 259 0.24 0.88 -5.99
N THR A 260 0.44 2.17 -5.71
CA THR A 260 -0.64 3.17 -5.66
C THR A 260 -0.73 3.99 -6.95
N GLN A 261 0.19 3.79 -7.90
CA GLN A 261 0.20 4.50 -9.18
C GLN A 261 -0.93 4.01 -10.10
N LYS A 262 -1.32 4.85 -11.06
CA LYS A 262 -2.38 4.52 -12.03
C LYS A 262 -1.88 3.75 -13.26
N MET A 263 -0.60 3.87 -13.58
CA MET A 263 -0.03 3.35 -14.82
C MET A 263 0.69 2.03 -14.58
N HIS A 264 0.68 1.16 -15.58
CA HIS A 264 1.29 -0.17 -15.59
C HIS A 264 0.66 -1.18 -14.63
N ALA A 265 0.85 -1.01 -13.32
CA ALA A 265 0.35 -1.91 -12.29
C ALA A 265 -0.20 -1.10 -11.11
N ARG A 266 -1.33 -1.55 -10.53
CA ARG A 266 -1.98 -0.90 -9.38
C ARG A 266 -2.54 -1.97 -8.45
N GLY A 267 -2.28 -1.84 -7.15
CA GLY A 267 -2.55 -2.88 -6.16
C GLY A 267 -1.35 -3.81 -5.94
N PRO A 268 -1.56 -5.00 -5.36
CA PRO A 268 -0.52 -6.01 -5.24
C PRO A 268 0.14 -6.34 -6.58
N MET A 269 1.47 -6.37 -6.57
CA MET A 269 2.27 -6.66 -7.75
C MET A 269 2.90 -8.04 -7.64
N GLY A 270 2.34 -9.03 -8.34
CA GLY A 270 2.89 -10.37 -8.45
C GLY A 270 3.72 -10.55 -9.72
N LEU A 271 3.57 -11.71 -10.37
CA LEU A 271 4.39 -12.07 -11.53
C LEU A 271 4.00 -11.31 -12.79
N GLU A 272 2.69 -11.14 -13.05
CA GLU A 272 2.21 -10.51 -14.28
C GLU A 272 2.59 -9.02 -14.33
N GLU A 273 2.58 -8.34 -13.18
CA GLU A 273 2.97 -6.93 -13.05
C GLU A 273 4.46 -6.69 -13.30
N LEU A 274 5.28 -7.74 -13.32
CA LEU A 274 6.70 -7.69 -13.70
C LEU A 274 6.92 -8.04 -15.19
N THR A 275 5.86 -8.13 -15.98
CA THR A 275 5.94 -8.41 -17.42
C THR A 275 5.40 -7.26 -18.26
N THR A 276 5.68 -7.31 -19.56
CA THR A 276 5.05 -6.45 -20.56
C THR A 276 4.59 -7.29 -21.73
N TYR A 277 3.82 -6.71 -22.64
CA TYR A 277 3.28 -7.40 -23.79
C TYR A 277 3.95 -6.93 -25.09
N LYS A 278 3.90 -7.79 -26.11
CA LYS A 278 4.27 -7.45 -27.48
C LYS A 278 3.22 -7.99 -28.45
N TYR A 279 3.04 -7.30 -29.56
CA TYR A 279 2.22 -7.80 -30.65
C TYR A 279 3.04 -8.76 -31.52
N VAL A 280 2.49 -9.94 -31.78
CA VAL A 280 3.06 -10.92 -32.70
C VAL A 280 2.14 -11.02 -33.91
N ILE A 281 2.65 -10.64 -35.07
CA ILE A 281 1.89 -10.61 -36.32
C ILE A 281 2.45 -11.65 -37.28
N LEU A 282 1.62 -12.62 -37.64
CA LEU A 282 1.96 -13.64 -38.64
C LEU A 282 1.38 -13.22 -39.99
N GLY A 283 2.28 -12.93 -40.93
CA GLY A 283 1.92 -12.53 -42.29
C GLY A 283 2.17 -13.65 -43.32
N SER A 284 1.49 -13.52 -44.45
CA SER A 284 1.61 -14.34 -45.66
C SER A 284 1.55 -13.47 -46.93
N GLY A 285 2.00 -12.21 -46.84
CA GLY A 285 2.00 -11.26 -47.97
C GLY A 285 1.01 -10.10 -47.86
N GLN A 286 0.49 -9.81 -46.67
CA GLN A 286 -0.39 -8.66 -46.42
C GLN A 286 0.38 -7.35 -46.62
N ILE A 287 -0.26 -6.39 -47.30
CA ILE A 287 0.23 -5.03 -47.49
C ILE A 287 -0.72 -4.02 -46.85
N ARG A 288 -0.20 -2.87 -46.42
CA ARG A 288 -0.97 -1.70 -45.98
C ARG A 288 -1.06 -0.70 -47.14
N LYS A 289 -2.27 -0.28 -47.49
CA LYS A 289 -2.51 0.80 -48.48
C LYS A 289 -2.45 2.16 -47.82
#